data_AF-A0A530ABV4-F1
#
_entry.id   AF-A0A530ABV4-F1
#
_cell.length_a   1.000
_cell.length_b   1.000
_cell.length_c   1.000
_cell.angle_alpha   90.00
_cell.angle_beta   90.00
_cell.angle_gamma   90.00
#
_symmetry.space_group_name_H-M   'P 1'
#
loop_
_entity.id
_entity.type
_entity.pdbx_description
1 polymer ?
#
loop_
_entity_poly.entity_id
_entity_poly.type
_entity_poly.pdbx_seq_one_letter_code
_entity_poly.pdbx_strand_id
1 'polypeptide(L)'
;MATPAHVAIIMDGNGRWAKARGLPRLAGHRAGVEALRKTVRAAPDLGISYLTVYAFSSENWSRPKSEVSDLMGLLKLFIRRDLAELHQNGVRVRIIGDKQGLQPDIRGLLQEAESLTAGN
;
A
#
# COMPACT_ATOMS: atom_id res chain seq x y z
N MET A 1 15.22 -24.49 -0.89
CA MET A 1 14.12 -24.16 0.05
C MET A 1 12.85 -23.98 -0.76
N ALA A 2 11.70 -24.37 -0.23
CA ALA A 2 10.42 -24.13 -0.89
C ALA A 2 10.08 -22.63 -0.85
N THR A 3 9.53 -22.12 -1.95
CA THR A 3 9.01 -20.74 -2.00
C THR A 3 7.80 -20.60 -1.08
N PRO A 4 7.71 -19.54 -0.27
CA PRO A 4 6.54 -19.28 0.56
C PRO A 4 5.34 -18.87 -0.31
N ALA A 5 4.19 -19.51 -0.10
CA ALA A 5 2.95 -19.13 -0.78
C ALA A 5 2.44 -17.74 -0.35
N HIS A 6 2.76 -17.32 0.88
CA HIS A 6 2.29 -16.07 1.47
C HIS A 6 3.42 -15.35 2.22
N VAL A 7 3.64 -14.08 1.87
CA VAL A 7 4.54 -13.17 2.59
C VAL A 7 3.75 -11.98 3.14
N ALA A 8 3.98 -11.63 4.40
CA ALA A 8 3.45 -10.42 5.01
C ALA A 8 4.59 -9.43 5.32
N ILE A 9 4.40 -8.16 4.98
CA ILE A 9 5.42 -7.10 5.10
C ILE A 9 4.89 -5.97 5.96
N ILE A 10 5.64 -5.62 7.00
CA ILE A 10 5.48 -4.36 7.74
C ILE A 10 6.39 -3.31 7.10
N MET A 11 5.80 -2.28 6.48
CA MET A 11 6.55 -1.22 5.78
C MET A 11 7.08 -0.15 6.75
N ASP A 12 7.93 -0.55 7.71
CA ASP A 12 8.54 0.37 8.66
C ASP A 12 9.82 1.05 8.09
N GLY A 13 10.23 2.15 8.72
CA GLY A 13 11.51 2.81 8.46
C GLY A 13 11.43 4.04 7.56
N ASN A 14 10.29 4.32 6.93
CA ASN A 14 10.11 5.48 6.03
C ASN A 14 10.55 6.81 6.66
N GLY A 15 10.12 7.07 7.90
CA GLY A 15 10.49 8.30 8.61
C GLY A 15 11.98 8.35 8.99
N ARG A 16 12.58 7.22 9.39
CA ARG A 16 14.02 7.14 9.71
C ARG A 16 14.86 7.33 8.44
N TRP A 17 14.44 6.75 7.32
CA TRP A 17 15.07 6.89 6.02
C TRP A 17 15.12 8.35 5.56
N ALA A 18 14.00 9.09 5.74
CA ALA A 18 13.93 10.51 5.41
C ALA A 18 14.82 11.36 6.33
N LYS A 19 14.76 11.12 7.65
CA LYS A 19 15.58 11.84 8.64
C LYS A 19 17.07 11.68 8.37
N ALA A 20 17.53 10.47 8.04
CA ALA A 20 18.93 10.19 7.72
C ALA A 20 19.45 10.95 6.47
N ARG A 21 18.54 11.52 5.67
CA ARG A 21 18.84 12.28 4.44
C ARG A 21 18.51 13.76 4.56
N GLY A 22 18.13 14.24 5.75
CA GLY A 22 17.68 15.62 5.93
C GLY A 22 16.38 15.95 5.18
N LEU A 23 15.57 14.94 4.84
CA LEU A 23 14.35 15.11 4.05
C LEU A 23 13.09 15.15 4.95
N PRO A 24 12.01 15.80 4.50
CA PRO A 24 10.70 15.71 5.16
C PRO A 24 10.21 14.27 5.23
N ARG A 25 9.47 13.93 6.29
CA ARG A 25 8.91 12.59 6.53
C ARG A 25 8.08 12.08 5.33
N LEU A 26 7.34 12.97 4.68
CA LEU A 26 6.56 12.68 3.47
C LEU A 26 7.42 12.09 2.33
N ALA A 27 8.66 12.54 2.16
CA ALA A 27 9.57 11.99 1.16
C ALA A 27 9.90 10.52 1.44
N GLY A 28 10.03 10.15 2.72
CA GLY A 28 10.20 8.77 3.14
C GLY A 28 8.98 7.91 2.81
N HIS A 29 7.77 8.43 3.04
CA HIS A 29 6.55 7.71 2.67
C HIS A 29 6.43 7.50 1.15
N ARG A 30 6.79 8.50 0.34
CA ARG A 30 6.88 8.35 -1.13
C ARG A 30 7.89 7.26 -1.53
N ALA A 31 9.07 7.25 -0.92
CA ALA A 31 10.06 6.21 -1.15
C ALA A 31 9.54 4.81 -0.77
N GLY A 32 8.78 4.71 0.32
CA GLY A 32 8.09 3.48 0.73
C GLY A 32 7.07 2.98 -0.30
N VAL A 33 6.29 3.88 -0.92
CA VAL A 33 5.36 3.53 -2.00
C VAL A 33 6.10 2.98 -3.22
N GLU A 34 7.22 3.60 -3.60
CA GLU A 34 8.04 3.11 -4.72
C GLU A 34 8.68 1.74 -4.41
N ALA A 35 9.08 1.51 -3.15
CA ALA A 35 9.56 0.20 -2.70
C ALA A 35 8.45 -0.86 -2.80
N LEU A 36 7.24 -0.53 -2.33
CA LEU A 36 6.08 -1.39 -2.43
C LEU A 36 5.77 -1.78 -3.89
N ARG A 37 5.78 -0.81 -4.80
CA ARG A 37 5.56 -1.07 -6.24
C ARG A 37 6.54 -2.12 -6.77
N LYS A 38 7.83 -1.97 -6.45
CA LYS A 38 8.86 -2.94 -6.85
C LYS A 38 8.61 -4.32 -6.25
N THR A 39 8.22 -4.39 -4.98
CA THR A 39 7.91 -5.65 -4.30
C THR A 39 6.72 -6.37 -4.91
N VAL A 40 5.63 -5.65 -5.22
CA VAL A 40 4.43 -6.24 -5.83
C VAL A 40 4.75 -6.80 -7.22
N ARG A 41 5.55 -6.08 -8.03
CA ARG A 41 5.97 -6.55 -9.36
C ARG A 41 6.85 -7.79 -9.31
N ALA A 42 7.70 -7.93 -8.29
CA ALA A 42 8.62 -9.06 -8.17
C ALA A 42 7.96 -10.32 -7.56
N ALA A 43 6.86 -10.18 -6.82
CA ALA A 43 6.25 -11.30 -6.10
C ALA A 43 5.83 -12.48 -7.01
N PRO A 44 5.20 -12.27 -8.18
CA PRO A 44 4.85 -13.36 -9.09
C PRO A 44 6.06 -14.14 -9.60
N ASP A 45 7.14 -13.45 -10.00
CA ASP A 45 8.38 -14.04 -10.50
C ASP A 45 9.07 -14.91 -9.44
N LEU A 46 8.85 -14.59 -8.16
CA LEU A 46 9.35 -15.36 -7.03
C LEU A 46 8.44 -16.54 -6.66
N GLY A 47 7.28 -16.69 -7.30
CA GLY A 47 6.28 -17.73 -7.00
C GLY A 47 5.42 -17.44 -5.76
N ILE A 48 5.34 -16.18 -5.34
CA ILE A 48 4.55 -15.77 -4.16
C ILE A 48 3.11 -15.48 -4.61
N SER A 49 2.15 -16.25 -4.10
CA SER A 49 0.73 -16.10 -4.45
C SER A 49 0.00 -15.05 -3.63
N TYR A 50 0.45 -14.80 -2.40
CA TYR A 50 -0.15 -13.82 -1.48
C TYR A 50 0.90 -12.87 -0.94
N LEU A 51 0.66 -11.57 -1.11
CA LEU A 51 1.46 -10.52 -0.52
C LEU A 51 0.55 -9.65 0.35
N THR A 52 0.75 -9.67 1.67
CA THR A 52 0.03 -8.78 2.60
C THR A 52 0.95 -7.67 3.04
N VAL A 53 0.45 -6.44 2.97
CA VAL A 53 1.25 -5.26 3.25
C VAL A 53 0.55 -4.44 4.33
N TYR A 54 1.26 -4.21 5.44
CA TYR A 54 0.75 -3.41 6.54
C TYR A 54 0.99 -1.93 6.26
N ALA A 55 0.00 -1.31 5.62
CA ALA A 55 0.09 0.07 5.16
C ALA A 55 -0.40 1.11 6.18
N PHE A 56 -1.39 0.77 7.00
CA PHE A 56 -1.99 1.67 7.98
C PHE A 56 -2.58 0.87 9.15
N SER A 57 -2.36 1.33 10.38
CA SER A 57 -2.89 0.70 11.60
C SER A 57 -4.00 1.50 12.27
N SER A 58 -4.81 0.85 13.11
CA SER A 58 -5.79 1.53 13.99
C SER A 58 -5.14 2.61 14.85
N GLU A 59 -3.93 2.37 15.33
CA GLU A 59 -3.17 3.31 16.16
C GLU A 59 -2.71 4.53 15.35
N ASN A 60 -2.63 4.43 14.01
CA ASN A 60 -2.25 5.57 13.17
C ASN A 60 -3.31 6.67 13.17
N TRP A 61 -4.56 6.38 13.57
CA TRP A 61 -5.59 7.40 13.80
C TRP A 61 -5.26 8.37 14.93
N SER A 62 -4.36 7.99 15.85
CA SER A 62 -3.90 8.87 16.93
C SER A 62 -2.86 9.91 16.48
N ARG A 63 -2.35 9.82 15.24
CA ARG A 63 -1.37 10.76 14.70
C ARG A 63 -2.01 12.11 14.34
N PRO A 64 -1.20 13.18 14.16
CA PRO A 64 -1.71 14.46 13.68
C PRO A 64 -2.54 14.32 12.39
N LYS A 65 -3.66 15.04 12.30
CA LYS A 65 -4.60 14.96 11.17
C LYS A 65 -3.93 15.21 9.81
N SER A 66 -2.93 16.11 9.77
CA SER A 66 -2.14 16.37 8.57
C SER A 66 -1.36 15.15 8.11
N GLU A 67 -0.68 14.44 9.01
CA GLU A 67 0.06 13.20 8.69
C GLU A 67 -0.89 12.09 8.22
N VAL A 68 -2.05 11.93 8.88
CA VAL A 68 -3.07 10.96 8.43
C VAL A 68 -3.57 11.31 7.02
N SER A 69 -3.81 12.60 6.76
CA SER A 69 -4.29 13.07 5.45
C SER A 69 -3.24 12.84 4.35
N ASP A 70 -1.97 13.08 4.64
CA ASP A 70 -0.86 12.80 3.73
C ASP A 70 -0.72 11.31 3.40
N LEU A 71 -0.83 10.44 4.41
CA LEU A 71 -0.81 8.98 4.22
C LEU A 71 -1.97 8.51 3.34
N MET A 72 -3.17 9.02 3.58
CA MET A 72 -4.34 8.71 2.77
C MET A 72 -4.22 9.26 1.34
N GLY A 73 -3.62 10.44 1.17
CA GLY A 73 -3.32 11.00 -0.14
C GLY A 73 -2.34 10.14 -0.94
N LEU A 74 -1.32 9.57 -0.29
CA LEU A 74 -0.39 8.64 -0.92
C LEU A 74 -1.05 7.32 -1.30
N LEU A 75 -1.94 6.78 -0.45
CA LEU A 75 -2.71 5.59 -0.77
C LEU A 75 -3.57 5.79 -2.02
N LYS A 76 -4.27 6.93 -2.10
CA LYS A 76 -5.04 7.32 -3.31
C LYS A 76 -4.15 7.38 -4.54
N LEU A 77 -2.98 8.00 -4.41
CA LEU A 77 -2.05 8.16 -5.52
C LEU A 77 -1.52 6.82 -6.03
N PHE A 78 -1.14 5.92 -5.12
CA PHE A 78 -0.70 4.57 -5.44
C PHE A 78 -1.79 3.82 -6.21
N ILE A 79 -2.99 3.71 -5.63
CA ILE A 79 -4.08 2.96 -6.27
C ILE A 79 -4.42 3.56 -7.63
N ARG A 80 -4.61 4.88 -7.77
CA ARG A 80 -4.96 5.46 -9.08
C ARG A 80 -3.90 5.26 -10.16
N ARG A 81 -2.62 5.29 -9.80
CA ARG A 81 -1.53 5.16 -10.77
C ARG A 81 -1.27 3.70 -11.12
N ASP A 82 -1.36 2.82 -10.14
CA ASP A 82 -0.87 1.45 -10.25
C ASP A 82 -2.00 0.45 -10.50
N LEU A 83 -3.26 0.78 -10.21
CA LEU A 83 -4.38 -0.17 -10.32
C LEU A 83 -4.53 -0.75 -11.73
N ALA A 84 -4.40 0.06 -12.78
CA ALA A 84 -4.47 -0.43 -14.16
C ALA A 84 -3.35 -1.43 -14.46
N GLU A 85 -2.14 -1.15 -13.98
CA GLU A 85 -0.98 -2.01 -14.15
C GLU A 85 -1.10 -3.30 -13.32
N LEU A 86 -1.55 -3.20 -12.06
CA LEU A 86 -1.83 -4.34 -11.20
C LEU A 86 -2.87 -5.26 -11.85
N HIS A 87 -3.93 -4.69 -12.41
CA HIS A 87 -4.95 -5.46 -13.11
C HIS A 87 -4.39 -6.17 -14.34
N GLN A 88 -3.63 -5.47 -15.19
CA GLN A 88 -2.96 -6.03 -16.37
C GLN A 88 -2.00 -7.18 -16.03
N ASN A 89 -1.35 -7.10 -14.87
CA ASN A 89 -0.43 -8.13 -14.37
C ASN A 89 -1.13 -9.27 -13.62
N GLY A 90 -2.46 -9.36 -13.67
CA GLY A 90 -3.20 -10.43 -12.99
C GLY A 90 -3.15 -10.35 -11.46
N VAL A 91 -2.88 -9.17 -10.89
CA VAL A 91 -2.88 -8.98 -9.44
C VAL A 91 -4.30 -8.75 -8.95
N ARG A 92 -4.73 -9.52 -7.94
CA ARG A 92 -6.00 -9.32 -7.23
C ARG A 92 -5.80 -8.50 -5.96
N VAL A 93 -6.43 -7.32 -5.89
CA VAL A 93 -6.37 -6.44 -4.72
C VAL A 93 -7.50 -6.79 -3.74
N ARG A 94 -7.16 -6.86 -2.45
CA ARG A 94 -8.12 -7.01 -1.34
C ARG A 94 -7.73 -6.09 -0.20
N ILE A 95 -8.72 -5.44 0.41
CA ILE A 95 -8.51 -4.59 1.58
C ILE A 95 -8.91 -5.34 2.84
N ILE A 96 -7.96 -5.46 3.76
CA ILE A 96 -8.13 -6.12 5.05
C ILE A 96 -8.14 -5.04 6.13
N GLY A 97 -9.14 -5.07 7.02
CA GLY A 97 -9.27 -4.14 8.14
C GLY A 97 -10.56 -3.34 8.14
N ASP A 98 -10.70 -2.46 9.13
CA ASP A 98 -11.89 -1.63 9.28
C ASP A 98 -11.89 -0.46 8.28
N LYS A 99 -13.00 -0.33 7.55
CA LYS A 99 -13.24 0.74 6.56
C LYS A 99 -14.00 1.92 7.18
N GLN A 100 -14.40 1.84 8.46
CA GLN A 100 -15.00 2.94 9.20
C GLN A 100 -13.99 4.08 9.38
N GLY A 101 -14.45 5.33 9.32
CA GLY A 101 -13.59 6.51 9.41
C GLY A 101 -12.84 6.90 8.14
N LEU A 102 -12.80 6.03 7.12
CA LEU A 102 -12.27 6.41 5.80
C LEU A 102 -13.19 7.43 5.12
N GLN A 103 -12.58 8.46 4.53
CA GLN A 103 -13.30 9.44 3.73
C GLN A 103 -14.01 8.75 2.55
N PRO A 104 -15.20 9.23 2.14
CA PRO A 104 -15.99 8.58 1.08
C PRO A 104 -15.22 8.33 -0.21
N ASP A 105 -14.34 9.26 -0.59
CA ASP A 105 -13.55 9.15 -1.82
C ASP A 105 -12.45 8.07 -1.73
N ILE A 106 -11.86 7.85 -0.56
CA ILE A 106 -10.95 6.71 -0.30
C ILE A 106 -11.74 5.41 -0.41
N ARG A 107 -12.91 5.35 0.25
CA ARG A 107 -13.73 4.14 0.26
C ARG A 107 -14.15 3.74 -1.16
N GLY A 108 -14.61 4.69 -1.97
CA GLY A 108 -14.96 4.44 -3.37
C GLY A 108 -13.78 3.91 -4.18
N LEU A 109 -12.59 4.50 -4.01
CA LEU A 109 -11.38 4.08 -4.69
C LEU A 109 -10.89 2.69 -4.26
N LEU A 110 -11.03 2.33 -2.98
CA LEU A 110 -10.73 0.98 -2.51
C LEU A 110 -11.70 -0.05 -3.08
N GLN A 111 -12.99 0.28 -3.13
CA GLN A 111 -14.02 -0.57 -3.73
C GLN A 111 -13.79 -0.77 -5.22
N GLU A 112 -13.45 0.30 -5.96
CA GLU A 112 -13.08 0.23 -7.37
C GLU A 112 -11.90 -0.72 -7.60
N ALA A 113 -10.85 -0.62 -6.77
CA ALA A 113 -9.69 -1.51 -6.87
C ALA A 113 -10.05 -2.98 -6.64
N GLU A 114 -10.85 -3.27 -5.61
CA GLU A 114 -11.32 -4.63 -5.31
C GLU A 114 -12.22 -5.18 -6.43
N SER A 115 -13.11 -4.35 -6.99
CA SER A 115 -14.03 -4.76 -8.06
C SER A 115 -13.33 -4.97 -9.39
N LEU A 116 -12.46 -4.05 -9.82
CA LEU A 116 -11.74 -4.15 -11.09
C LEU A 116 -10.87 -5.41 -11.14
N THR A 117 -10.21 -5.73 -10.04
CA THR A 117 -9.26 -6.85 -9.96
C THR A 117 -9.89 -8.16 -9.44
N ALA A 118 -11.22 -8.21 -9.30
CA ALA A 118 -11.90 -9.36 -8.67
C ALA A 118 -11.73 -10.69 -9.45
N GLY A 119 -11.60 -10.60 -10.77
CA GLY A 119 -11.45 -11.75 -11.68
C GLY A 119 -10.02 -12.21 -11.91
N ASN A 120 -9.05 -11.54 -11.28
CA ASN A 120 -7.64 -11.93 -11.31
C ASN A 120 -7.34 -13.08 -10.35
#